data_AF-A0A969NTL4-F1
#
_entry.id   AF-A0A969NTL4-F1
#
_cell.length_a   1.000
_cell.length_b   1.000
_cell.length_c   1.000
_cell.angle_alpha   90.00
_cell.angle_beta   90.00
_cell.angle_gamma   90.00
#
_symmetry.space_group_name_H-M   'P 1'
#
loop_
_entity.id
_entity.type
_entity.pdbx_description
1 polymer ?
#
loop_
_entity_poly.entity_id
_entity_poly.type
_entity_poly.pdbx_seq_one_letter_code
_entity_poly.pdbx_strand_id
1 'polypeptide(L)'
;MRFFKREKRKHIATDNSVDENALELCTNTINGIKKKADYNKQESLNCFVWIVVATLAAPMFIMLGKNDLLGKIVPSILSLTATGATSWLQLRQPQKLWGLYRTAQRQLEDQLTRYRHKLGEYAKTENPDKLLAEYVANVTLELHYSWLPLVPKSENLQGFDTKSSIHKLNQHTSTTATDH
;
A
#
# COMPACT_ATOMS: atom_id res chain seq x y z
N MET A 1 6.59 -8.50 -7.05
CA MET A 1 7.21 -7.29 -7.63
C MET A 1 7.16 -7.41 -9.16
N ARG A 2 6.05 -7.01 -9.79
CA ARG A 2 5.91 -7.12 -11.26
C ARG A 2 6.46 -5.84 -11.89
N PHE A 3 7.60 -5.99 -12.55
CA PHE A 3 8.28 -4.95 -13.31
C PHE A 3 7.38 -4.39 -14.42
N PHE A 4 7.50 -3.08 -14.64
CA PHE A 4 6.91 -2.33 -15.74
C PHE A 4 7.10 -3.05 -17.08
N LYS A 5 6.03 -3.57 -17.66
CA LYS A 5 5.99 -3.97 -19.07
C LYS A 5 5.86 -2.68 -19.89
N ARG A 6 6.96 -2.20 -20.46
CA ARG A 6 6.99 -1.10 -21.44
C ARG A 6 6.32 -1.57 -22.73
N GLU A 7 5.08 -1.16 -22.98
CA GLU A 7 4.43 -1.27 -24.29
C GLU A 7 5.03 -0.21 -25.24
N LYS A 8 5.24 -0.59 -26.51
CA LYS A 8 6.02 0.15 -27.53
C LYS A 8 5.27 1.39 -28.06
N ARG A 9 6.04 2.46 -28.36
CA ARG A 9 5.61 3.69 -29.06
C ARG A 9 5.01 3.40 -30.45
N LYS A 10 3.99 4.15 -30.86
CA LYS A 10 3.60 4.38 -32.26
C LYS A 10 3.49 5.88 -32.57
N HIS A 11 3.52 6.17 -33.87
CA HIS A 11 4.03 7.34 -34.58
C HIS A 11 3.37 8.71 -34.33
N ILE A 12 4.18 9.73 -34.63
CA ILE A 12 3.85 11.16 -34.76
C ILE A 12 2.84 11.35 -35.90
N ALA A 13 1.67 11.89 -35.57
CA ALA A 13 0.85 12.71 -36.46
C ALA A 13 0.77 14.09 -35.80
N THR A 14 0.82 15.17 -36.57
CA THR A 14 0.80 16.55 -36.07
C THR A 14 -0.53 17.19 -36.45
N ASP A 15 -1.11 17.93 -35.49
CA ASP A 15 -2.15 18.97 -35.62
C ASP A 15 -3.63 18.64 -35.31
N ASN A 16 -3.96 17.40 -34.93
CA ASN A 16 -5.12 17.07 -34.08
C ASN A 16 -4.74 16.09 -32.95
N SER A 17 -3.44 15.81 -32.84
CA SER A 17 -2.87 14.76 -32.00
C SER A 17 -2.49 15.23 -30.60
N VAL A 18 -2.48 16.55 -30.36
CA VAL A 18 -2.08 17.11 -29.06
C VAL A 18 -3.24 16.99 -28.07
N ASP A 19 -4.47 17.28 -28.50
CA ASP A 19 -5.71 17.09 -27.72
C ASP A 19 -5.91 15.61 -27.36
N GLU A 20 -5.78 14.71 -28.34
CA GLU A 20 -5.86 13.26 -28.08
C GLU A 20 -4.75 12.79 -27.14
N ASN A 21 -3.52 13.29 -27.29
CA ASN A 21 -2.40 12.83 -26.46
C ASN A 21 -2.49 13.31 -25.01
N ALA A 22 -2.93 14.54 -24.75
CA ALA A 22 -3.09 15.03 -23.37
C ALA A 22 -4.26 14.36 -22.65
N LEU A 23 -5.40 14.17 -23.33
CA LEU A 23 -6.56 13.48 -22.79
C LEU A 23 -6.27 11.99 -22.57
N GLU A 24 -5.63 11.34 -23.54
CA GLU A 24 -5.19 9.95 -23.43
C GLU A 24 -4.17 9.78 -22.30
N LEU A 25 -3.16 10.66 -22.19
CA LEU A 25 -2.18 10.65 -21.11
C LEU A 25 -2.86 10.74 -19.74
N CYS A 26 -3.80 11.68 -19.57
CA CYS A 26 -4.55 11.85 -18.33
C CYS A 26 -5.38 10.60 -18.01
N THR A 27 -6.12 10.08 -18.98
CA THR A 27 -6.99 8.90 -18.80
C THR A 27 -6.19 7.63 -18.51
N ASN A 28 -5.08 7.42 -19.21
CA ASN A 28 -4.18 6.29 -18.97
C ASN A 28 -3.54 6.37 -17.58
N THR A 29 -3.18 7.58 -17.15
CA THR A 29 -2.63 7.82 -15.80
C THR A 29 -3.68 7.54 -14.72
N ILE A 30 -4.91 8.04 -14.89
CA ILE A 30 -6.05 7.74 -14.00
C ILE A 30 -6.26 6.23 -13.88
N ASN A 31 -6.31 5.51 -15.00
CA ASN A 31 -6.50 4.06 -15.02
C ASN A 31 -5.35 3.30 -14.33
N GLY A 32 -4.11 3.74 -14.57
CA GLY A 32 -2.93 3.17 -13.92
C GLY A 32 -2.94 3.37 -12.41
N ILE A 33 -3.29 4.55 -11.94
CA ILE A 33 -3.41 4.88 -10.51
C ILE A 33 -4.57 4.11 -9.87
N LYS A 34 -5.74 4.06 -10.52
CA LYS A 34 -6.92 3.31 -10.06
C LYS A 34 -6.58 1.84 -9.84
N LYS A 35 -5.94 1.19 -10.81
CA LYS A 35 -5.52 -0.21 -10.71
C LYS A 35 -4.57 -0.45 -9.52
N LYS A 36 -3.64 0.48 -9.25
CA LYS A 36 -2.75 0.42 -8.09
C LYS A 36 -3.51 0.62 -6.77
N ALA A 37 -4.48 1.53 -6.74
CA ALA A 37 -5.33 1.74 -5.57
C ALA A 37 -6.13 0.47 -5.25
N ASP A 38 -6.82 -0.10 -6.25
CA ASP A 38 -7.66 -1.29 -6.09
C ASP A 38 -6.85 -2.49 -5.61
N TYR A 39 -5.63 -2.68 -6.14
CA TYR A 39 -4.72 -3.72 -5.66
C TYR A 39 -4.36 -3.56 -4.18
N ASN A 40 -4.00 -2.34 -3.74
CA ASN A 40 -3.68 -2.09 -2.33
C ASN A 40 -4.89 -2.27 -1.42
N LYS A 41 -6.10 -1.92 -1.88
CA LYS A 41 -7.35 -2.17 -1.15
C LYS A 41 -7.63 -3.66 -1.03
N GLN A 42 -7.48 -4.42 -2.10
CA GLN A 42 -7.74 -5.86 -2.07
C GLN A 42 -6.75 -6.58 -1.15
N GLU A 43 -5.48 -6.17 -1.19
CA GLU A 43 -4.47 -6.75 -0.31
C GLU A 43 -4.74 -6.46 1.17
N SER A 44 -5.14 -5.24 1.52
CA SER A 44 -5.48 -4.90 2.90
C SER A 44 -6.69 -5.69 3.40
N LEU A 45 -7.72 -5.85 2.56
CA LEU A 45 -8.90 -6.66 2.89
C LEU A 45 -8.55 -8.14 3.05
N ASN A 46 -7.75 -8.70 2.14
CA ASN A 46 -7.33 -10.09 2.23
C ASN A 46 -6.53 -10.37 3.51
N CYS A 47 -5.56 -9.50 3.85
CA CYS A 47 -4.81 -9.63 5.10
C CYS A 47 -5.73 -9.54 6.32
N PHE A 48 -6.68 -8.60 6.32
CA PHE A 48 -7.64 -8.45 7.41
C PHE A 48 -8.51 -9.71 7.58
N VAL A 49 -9.04 -10.26 6.48
CA VAL A 49 -9.82 -11.51 6.50
C VAL A 49 -9.00 -12.66 7.08
N TRP A 50 -7.73 -12.82 6.66
CA TRP A 50 -6.85 -13.86 7.20
C TRP A 50 -6.62 -13.70 8.70
N ILE A 51 -6.40 -12.48 9.20
CA ILE A 51 -6.23 -12.21 10.62
C ILE A 51 -7.50 -12.60 11.39
N VAL A 52 -8.68 -12.14 10.94
CA VAL A 52 -9.96 -12.42 11.61
C VAL A 52 -10.27 -13.91 11.61
N VAL A 53 -10.09 -14.60 10.48
CA VAL A 53 -10.30 -16.05 10.40
C VAL A 53 -9.36 -16.78 11.34
N ALA A 54 -8.08 -16.40 11.38
CA ALA A 54 -7.09 -17.04 12.23
C ALA A 54 -7.36 -16.83 13.72
N THR A 55 -7.75 -15.61 14.13
CA THR A 55 -8.03 -15.28 15.53
C THR A 55 -9.33 -15.91 16.05
N LEU A 56 -10.34 -16.07 15.19
CA LEU A 56 -11.60 -16.73 15.57
C LEU A 56 -11.49 -18.27 15.53
N ALA A 57 -10.77 -18.81 14.55
CA ALA A 57 -10.60 -20.26 14.41
C ALA A 57 -9.72 -20.85 15.51
N ALA A 58 -8.67 -20.14 15.97
CA ALA A 58 -7.75 -20.69 16.97
C ALA A 58 -8.44 -21.10 18.29
N PRO A 59 -9.25 -20.26 18.97
CA PRO A 59 -10.01 -20.66 20.16
C PRO A 59 -11.00 -21.79 19.88
N MET A 60 -11.62 -21.82 18.70
CA MET A 60 -12.55 -22.88 18.32
C MET A 60 -11.85 -24.25 18.28
N PHE A 61 -10.66 -24.33 17.66
CA PHE A 61 -9.86 -25.56 17.63
C PHE A 61 -9.32 -25.95 19.01
N ILE A 62 -9.03 -24.99 19.88
CA ILE A 62 -8.67 -25.27 21.29
C ILE A 62 -9.85 -25.91 22.03
N MET A 63 -11.06 -25.36 21.90
CA MET A 63 -12.25 -25.90 22.60
C MET A 63 -12.70 -27.26 22.08
N LEU A 64 -12.60 -27.51 20.77
CA LEU A 64 -13.02 -28.79 20.16
C LEU A 64 -11.90 -29.85 20.14
N GLY A 65 -10.65 -29.45 20.34
CA GLY A 65 -9.47 -30.28 20.20
C GLY A 65 -9.25 -31.23 21.38
N LYS A 66 -9.90 -32.39 21.36
CA LYS A 66 -9.69 -33.46 22.36
C LYS A 66 -8.32 -34.16 22.24
N ASN A 67 -7.66 -34.03 21.09
CA ASN A 67 -6.37 -34.63 20.75
C ASN A 67 -5.28 -33.55 20.61
N ASP A 68 -4.04 -33.89 20.99
CA ASP A 68 -2.91 -32.94 21.04
C ASP A 68 -2.62 -32.23 19.71
N LEU A 69 -2.81 -32.89 18.56
CA LEU A 69 -2.54 -32.32 17.23
C LEU A 69 -3.49 -31.16 16.88
N LEU A 70 -4.80 -31.38 17.00
CA LEU A 70 -5.83 -30.38 16.68
C LEU A 70 -5.90 -29.27 17.73
N GLY A 71 -5.67 -29.60 19.00
CA GLY A 71 -5.76 -28.64 20.11
C GLY A 71 -4.50 -27.77 20.29
N LYS A 72 -3.32 -28.21 19.84
CA LYS A 72 -2.05 -27.49 20.09
C LYS A 72 -1.36 -26.98 18.81
N ILE A 73 -1.26 -27.81 17.77
CA ILE A 73 -0.49 -27.45 16.57
C ILE A 73 -1.28 -26.48 15.68
N VAL A 74 -2.55 -26.79 15.41
CA VAL A 74 -3.39 -25.96 14.54
C VAL A 74 -3.54 -24.51 15.07
N PRO A 75 -3.85 -24.28 16.37
CA PRO A 75 -3.92 -22.93 16.92
C PRO A 75 -2.58 -22.17 16.87
N SER A 76 -1.45 -22.88 17.00
CA SER A 76 -0.12 -22.26 16.92
C SER A 76 0.19 -21.78 15.50
N ILE A 77 -0.14 -22.57 14.47
CA ILE A 77 0.02 -22.17 13.06
C ILE A 77 -0.91 -21.00 12.71
N LEU A 78 -2.16 -21.04 13.20
CA LEU A 78 -3.12 -19.93 13.02
C LEU A 78 -2.58 -18.64 13.67
N SER A 79 -2.03 -18.72 14.88
CA SER A 79 -1.42 -17.58 15.58
C SER A 79 -0.20 -17.02 14.83
N LEU A 80 0.67 -17.89 14.34
CA LEU A 80 1.82 -17.47 13.52
C LEU A 80 1.37 -16.79 12.23
N THR A 81 0.33 -17.31 11.58
CA THR A 81 -0.25 -16.73 10.37
C THR A 81 -0.87 -15.36 10.65
N ALA A 82 -1.64 -15.24 11.74
CA ALA A 82 -2.23 -13.97 12.16
C ALA A 82 -1.15 -12.91 12.45
N THR A 83 -0.09 -13.30 13.17
CA THR A 83 1.04 -12.42 13.50
C THR A 83 1.80 -12.03 12.23
N GLY A 84 2.12 -12.98 11.35
CA GLY A 84 2.78 -12.72 10.08
C GLY A 84 1.98 -11.79 9.17
N ALA A 85 0.67 -12.01 9.04
CA ALA A 85 -0.23 -11.15 8.28
C ALA A 85 -0.33 -9.74 8.90
N THR A 86 -0.35 -9.65 10.23
CA THR A 86 -0.36 -8.37 10.97
C THR A 86 0.94 -7.59 10.72
N SER A 87 2.10 -8.25 10.85
CA SER A 87 3.40 -7.66 10.56
C SER A 87 3.50 -7.20 9.10
N TRP A 88 3.00 -8.00 8.16
CA TRP A 88 2.94 -7.61 6.74
C TRP A 88 2.10 -6.34 6.53
N LEU A 89 0.93 -6.27 7.16
CA LEU A 89 0.03 -5.13 7.08
C LEU A 89 0.66 -3.87 7.69
N GLN A 90 1.35 -4.00 8.82
CA GLN A 90 2.04 -2.90 9.50
C GLN A 90 3.25 -2.38 8.73
N LEU A 91 4.03 -3.29 8.12
CA LEU A 91 5.22 -2.93 7.34
C LEU A 91 4.82 -2.16 6.07
N ARG A 92 3.84 -2.67 5.33
CA ARG A 92 3.48 -2.12 4.02
C ARG A 92 2.46 -0.97 4.07
N GLN A 93 1.66 -0.90 5.14
CA GLN A 93 0.62 0.12 5.33
C GLN A 93 -0.27 0.35 4.08
N PRO A 94 -0.85 -0.71 3.48
CA PRO A 94 -1.57 -0.63 2.20
C PRO A 94 -2.76 0.34 2.22
N GLN A 95 -3.34 0.61 3.40
CA GLN A 95 -4.39 1.62 3.56
C GLN A 95 -3.90 3.04 3.25
N LYS A 96 -2.68 3.39 3.66
CA LYS A 96 -2.08 4.69 3.34
C LYS A 96 -1.78 4.80 1.85
N LEU A 97 -1.24 3.73 1.25
CA LEU A 97 -1.01 3.67 -0.20
C LEU A 97 -2.31 3.80 -0.99
N TRP A 98 -3.38 3.12 -0.57
CA TRP A 98 -4.70 3.25 -1.18
C TRP A 98 -5.21 4.69 -1.12
N GLY A 99 -5.12 5.34 0.04
CA GLY A 99 -5.52 6.74 0.21
C GLY A 99 -4.74 7.68 -0.71
N LEU A 100 -3.42 7.54 -0.74
CA LEU A 100 -2.54 8.33 -1.61
C LEU A 100 -2.93 8.20 -3.10
N TYR A 101 -3.08 6.98 -3.60
CA TYR A 101 -3.49 6.76 -4.98
C TYR A 101 -4.90 7.26 -5.27
N ARG A 102 -5.86 7.11 -4.35
CA ARG A 102 -7.23 7.62 -4.55
C ARG A 102 -7.29 9.13 -4.57
N THR A 103 -6.49 9.81 -3.75
CA THR A 103 -6.40 11.28 -3.78
C THR A 103 -5.85 11.76 -5.12
N ALA A 104 -4.73 11.20 -5.58
CA ALA A 104 -4.17 11.53 -6.89
C ALA A 104 -5.14 11.22 -8.05
N GLN A 105 -5.85 10.09 -7.99
CA GLN A 105 -6.90 9.76 -8.94
C GLN A 105 -7.98 10.86 -8.98
N ARG A 106 -8.47 11.30 -7.81
CA ARG A 106 -9.53 12.31 -7.73
C ARG A 106 -9.08 13.68 -8.20
N GLN A 107 -7.83 14.07 -7.93
CA GLN A 107 -7.25 15.29 -8.46
C GLN A 107 -7.22 15.26 -10.00
N LEU A 108 -6.78 14.16 -10.60
CA LEU A 108 -6.77 14.02 -12.06
C LEU A 108 -8.17 13.97 -12.67
N GLU A 109 -9.13 13.30 -12.03
CA GLU A 109 -10.53 13.28 -12.49
C GLU A 109 -11.18 14.67 -12.43
N ASP A 110 -10.87 15.47 -11.40
CA ASP A 110 -11.31 16.86 -11.31
C ASP A 110 -10.70 17.71 -12.45
N GLN A 111 -9.38 17.59 -12.68
CA GLN A 111 -8.71 18.29 -13.77
C GLN A 111 -9.24 17.89 -15.16
N LEU A 112 -9.50 16.60 -15.37
CA LEU A 112 -10.11 16.10 -16.61
C LEU A 112 -11.51 16.68 -16.82
N THR A 113 -12.31 16.80 -15.75
CA THR A 113 -13.65 17.39 -15.82
C THR A 113 -13.57 18.87 -16.16
N ARG A 114 -12.65 19.62 -15.52
CA ARG A 114 -12.41 21.04 -15.80
C ARG A 114 -11.94 21.27 -17.24
N TYR A 115 -11.04 20.43 -17.74
CA TYR A 115 -10.58 20.47 -19.13
C TYR A 115 -11.74 20.22 -20.10
N ARG A 116 -12.52 19.15 -19.91
CA ARG A 116 -13.64 18.78 -20.81
C ARG A 116 -14.72 19.85 -20.89
N HIS A 117 -15.01 20.51 -19.78
CA HIS A 117 -16.03 21.56 -19.72
C HIS A 117 -15.46 22.98 -19.85
N LYS A 118 -14.15 23.12 -20.17
CA LYS A 118 -13.45 24.40 -20.28
C LYS A 118 -13.73 25.31 -19.08
N LEU A 119 -13.52 24.80 -17.87
CA LEU A 119 -13.76 25.51 -16.62
C LEU A 119 -12.47 26.12 -16.08
N GLY A 120 -12.59 27.26 -15.39
CA GLY A 120 -11.46 27.89 -14.68
C GLY A 120 -10.35 28.35 -15.62
N GLU A 121 -9.12 27.90 -15.39
CA GLU A 121 -7.95 28.27 -16.20
C GLU A 121 -8.07 27.78 -17.65
N TYR A 122 -8.66 26.60 -17.87
CA TYR A 122 -8.85 26.04 -19.21
C TYR A 122 -9.81 26.86 -20.10
N ALA A 123 -10.63 27.74 -19.52
CA ALA A 123 -11.48 28.66 -20.29
C ALA A 123 -10.69 29.84 -20.89
N LYS A 124 -9.56 30.20 -20.28
CA LYS A 124 -8.81 31.43 -20.55
C LYS A 124 -7.52 31.18 -21.31
N THR A 125 -7.07 29.93 -21.38
CA THR A 125 -5.79 29.54 -21.97
C THR A 125 -5.93 29.19 -23.45
N GLU A 126 -4.98 29.65 -24.26
CA GLU A 126 -4.93 29.35 -25.70
C GLU A 126 -4.59 27.88 -26.00
N ASN A 127 -3.87 27.20 -25.09
CA ASN A 127 -3.46 25.80 -25.21
C ASN A 127 -3.84 24.98 -23.96
N PRO A 128 -5.11 24.51 -23.85
CA PRO A 128 -5.59 23.75 -22.70
C PRO A 128 -4.93 22.36 -22.55
N ASP A 129 -4.43 21.77 -23.63
CA ASP A 129 -3.77 20.45 -23.61
C ASP A 129 -2.43 20.46 -22.91
N LYS A 130 -1.60 21.45 -23.24
CA LYS A 130 -0.31 21.64 -22.60
C LYS A 130 -0.50 21.83 -21.09
N LEU A 131 -1.50 22.61 -20.72
CA LEU A 131 -1.86 22.84 -19.32
C LEU A 131 -2.28 21.53 -18.64
N LEU A 132 -3.15 20.73 -19.27
CA LEU A 132 -3.57 19.42 -18.73
C LEU A 132 -2.37 18.47 -18.57
N ALA A 133 -1.51 18.37 -19.58
CA ALA A 133 -0.33 17.52 -19.55
C ALA A 133 0.65 17.93 -18.43
N GLU A 134 0.83 19.23 -18.21
CA GLU A 134 1.63 19.77 -17.12
C GLU A 134 1.04 19.43 -15.75
N TYR A 135 -0.28 19.58 -15.58
CA TYR A 135 -0.97 19.16 -14.36
C TYR A 135 -0.82 17.65 -14.10
N VAL A 136 -0.97 16.81 -15.12
CA VAL A 136 -0.79 15.35 -15.00
C VAL A 136 0.65 15.02 -14.58
N ALA A 137 1.66 15.68 -15.16
CA ALA A 137 3.05 15.49 -14.80
C ALA A 137 3.31 15.89 -13.34
N ASN A 138 2.79 17.05 -12.91
CA ASN A 138 2.93 17.55 -11.54
C ASN A 138 2.31 16.61 -10.50
N VAL A 139 1.06 16.16 -10.72
CA VAL A 139 0.40 15.21 -9.82
C VAL A 139 1.15 13.88 -9.78
N THR A 140 1.67 13.40 -10.90
CA THR A 140 2.44 12.15 -10.94
C THR A 140 3.75 12.26 -10.17
N LEU A 141 4.40 13.42 -10.25
CA LEU A 141 5.65 13.73 -9.54
C LEU A 141 5.40 13.88 -8.03
N GLU A 142 4.36 14.60 -7.64
CA GLU A 142 3.92 14.72 -6.24
C GLU A 142 3.55 13.36 -5.64
N LEU A 143 2.82 12.54 -6.40
CA LEU A 143 2.48 11.17 -6.03
C LEU A 143 3.75 10.34 -5.79
N HIS A 144 4.78 10.50 -6.62
CA HIS A 144 6.05 9.81 -6.43
C HIS A 144 6.74 10.23 -5.13
N TYR A 145 6.84 11.54 -4.85
CA TYR A 145 7.46 12.03 -3.61
C TYR A 145 6.68 11.65 -2.37
N SER A 146 5.35 11.66 -2.43
CA SER A 146 4.49 11.21 -1.33
C SER A 146 4.53 9.70 -1.11
N TRP A 147 4.85 8.93 -2.16
CA TRP A 147 5.01 7.47 -2.08
C TRP A 147 6.35 7.06 -1.44
N LEU A 148 7.45 7.76 -1.73
CA LEU A 148 8.79 7.45 -1.21
C LEU A 148 8.86 7.22 0.31
N PRO A 149 8.31 8.07 1.19
CA PRO A 149 8.39 7.86 2.64
C PRO A 149 7.55 6.66 3.12
N LEU A 150 6.59 6.19 2.33
CA LEU A 150 5.76 5.03 2.65
C LEU A 150 6.44 3.70 2.27
N VAL A 151 7.57 3.75 1.57
CA VAL A 151 8.37 2.56 1.27
C VAL A 151 9.02 2.06 2.56
N PRO A 152 8.85 0.77 2.91
CA PRO A 152 9.47 0.23 4.11
C PRO A 152 11.00 0.38 4.04
N LYS A 153 11.58 1.14 4.98
CA LYS A 153 13.03 1.23 5.17
C LYS A 153 13.53 0.09 6.05
N SER A 154 14.74 -0.39 5.81
CA SER A 154 15.41 -1.43 6.62
C SER A 154 15.54 -1.05 8.10
N GLU A 155 15.58 0.24 8.41
CA GLU A 155 15.59 0.78 9.77
C GLU A 155 14.33 0.39 10.57
N ASN A 156 13.18 0.26 9.91
CA ASN A 156 11.93 -0.17 10.56
C ASN A 156 11.92 -1.67 10.95
N LEU A 157 12.95 -2.43 10.55
CA LEU A 157 13.09 -3.85 10.88
C LEU A 157 13.95 -4.08 12.13
N GLN A 158 14.62 -3.05 12.67
CA GLN A 158 15.52 -3.17 13.84
C GLN A 158 14.79 -3.40 15.17
N GLY A 159 13.45 -3.28 15.21
CA GLY A 159 12.63 -3.55 16.38
C GLY A 159 12.48 -5.03 16.76
N PHE A 160 13.00 -5.96 15.96
CA PHE A 160 13.00 -7.41 16.24
C PHE A 160 14.28 -7.89 16.93
N ASP A 161 15.13 -7.00 17.44
CA ASP A 161 16.34 -7.42 18.16
C ASP A 161 15.96 -8.00 19.53
N THR A 162 15.91 -9.33 19.58
CA THR A 162 15.61 -10.23 20.71
C THR A 162 16.56 -10.06 21.91
N LYS A 163 17.41 -9.02 21.93
CA LYS A 163 18.36 -8.73 23.01
C LYS A 163 17.76 -8.00 24.20
N SER A 164 16.60 -7.36 24.07
CA SER A 164 15.98 -6.64 25.21
C SER A 164 15.39 -7.60 26.27
N SER A 165 14.86 -8.75 25.86
CA SER A 165 14.19 -9.69 26.78
C SER A 165 15.17 -10.57 27.57
N ILE A 166 16.39 -10.78 27.07
CA ILE A 166 17.43 -11.59 27.76
C ILE A 166 18.12 -10.78 28.86
N HIS A 167 18.23 -9.44 28.72
CA HIS A 167 18.91 -8.62 29.72
C HIS A 167 18.11 -8.48 31.03
N LYS A 168 16.78 -8.59 31.01
CA LYS A 168 15.96 -8.53 32.23
C LYS A 168 15.89 -9.85 33.01
N LEU A 169 16.22 -11.00 32.41
CA LEU A 169 16.20 -12.29 33.11
C LEU A 169 17.46 -12.51 33.96
N ASN A 170 18.61 -11.96 33.54
CA ASN A 170 19.88 -12.12 34.26
C ASN A 170 20.08 -11.17 35.45
N GLN A 171 19.20 -10.18 35.67
CA GLN A 171 19.31 -9.28 36.84
C GLN A 171 18.54 -9.81 38.06
N HIS A 172 17.68 -10.81 37.90
CA HIS A 172 16.88 -11.36 39.01
C HIS A 172 17.47 -12.64 39.63
N THR A 173 18.48 -13.25 39.02
CA THR A 173 19.12 -14.50 39.49
C THR A 173 20.40 -14.29 40.29
N SER A 174 20.87 -13.04 40.44
CA SER A 174 22.13 -12.74 41.15
C SER A 174 21.96 -12.18 42.56
N THR A 175 20.73 -12.04 43.07
CA THR A 175 20.45 -11.46 44.40
C THR A 175 20.02 -12.46 45.48
N THR A 176 20.05 -13.78 45.22
CA THR A 176 19.69 -14.82 46.21
C THR A 176 20.80 -15.85 46.44
N ALA A 177 22.07 -15.44 46.39
CA ALA A 177 23.20 -16.35 46.60
C ALA A 177 24.34 -15.70 47.40
N THR A 178 24.02 -15.01 48.49
CA THR A 178 24.96 -14.69 49.58
C THR A 178 24.13 -14.36 50.81
N ASP A 179 23.78 -15.39 51.58
CA ASP A 179 23.51 -15.30 53.02
C ASP A 179 23.36 -16.74 53.56
N HIS A 180 24.50 -17.35 53.88
CA HIS A 180 24.65 -18.45 54.83
C HIS A 180 26.02 -18.33 55.51
#